data_AF-A0A2T4AYH6-F1
#
_entry.id   AF-A0A2T4AYH6-F1
#
_cell.length_a   1.000
_cell.length_b   1.000
_cell.length_c   1.000
_cell.angle_alpha   90.00
_cell.angle_beta   90.00
_cell.angle_gamma   90.00
#
_symmetry.space_group_name_H-M   'P 1'
#
loop_
_entity.id
_entity.type
_entity.pdbx_description
1 polymer ?
#
loop_
_entity_poly.entity_id
_entity_poly.type
_entity_poly.pdbx_seq_one_letter_code
_entity_poly.pdbx_strand_id
1 'polypeptide(L)'
;MVASLDSVIRRLWVLKRIVSKGEPTIDLNIPLAPWRKGTITCALALAGFMVGIDQSIIEPALPTIIAQFSSLHDIGAYTSAYLIPQCVLQPLCNRLYSTCSFSSVYLGSTLMFILGSIVCALSQSSPCFICGRALSGVGAVGLSIGGFRMLALMPGEQRQNVSMGAFSLILGSSVVIGPIIGGVITQSHLGWHWLFWINLPAIGIVFLLIIGTAYTGGPDLRGEKYDLKFWEKTKLLDWIGTALFALTLIPLILGLEYGRSYAWSSTQSAVMFALSGLSFALLLVQQRITNEAIFERTVLFNRSVWTTTGIFLCALSSVSVVTLFTPFLLQVVKELDPRSSGFLSFPLAGTLAVSTFIFSVVSTKISYFNPLAIAGAVIFLVSNVLFMTLNSKLSIVQIVSYEILGGFGLGMAWLAEIIFPRAVLDKHQLAISLGYSRMLQQIGAAVTVQISAVAFTSTLTHNLAGLPLTPDELSSLQTGRTLSGNFSAKTKDAILEAYGKSIRIGLAPAVACAGLALLFTLALPWPALNRGTTDSKGRNNSDSGSEALMLSVLGPPTEPSCVRGKYLFVRRPARIQPASRGSFNSR
;
A
#
# COMPACT_ATOMS: atom_id res chain seq x y z
N MET A 1 -18.99 -40.23 -15.45
CA MET A 1 -18.24 -38.96 -15.60
C MET A 1 -18.89 -37.77 -14.91
N VAL A 2 -20.21 -37.53 -15.03
CA VAL A 2 -20.88 -36.40 -14.36
C VAL A 2 -20.85 -36.53 -12.82
N ALA A 3 -21.02 -37.74 -12.26
CA ALA A 3 -20.95 -37.98 -10.82
C ALA A 3 -19.55 -37.82 -10.19
N SER A 4 -18.47 -38.03 -10.96
CA SER A 4 -17.10 -37.79 -10.51
C SER A 4 -16.73 -36.29 -10.57
N LEU A 5 -17.30 -35.56 -11.53
CA LEU A 5 -17.12 -34.11 -11.61
C LEU A 5 -17.85 -33.40 -10.46
N ASP A 6 -19.08 -33.81 -10.17
CA ASP A 6 -19.91 -33.21 -9.13
C ASP A 6 -19.38 -33.49 -7.71
N SER A 7 -18.78 -34.67 -7.48
CA SER A 7 -18.08 -34.98 -6.22
C SER A 7 -16.77 -34.19 -6.07
N VAL A 8 -16.03 -33.96 -7.16
CA VAL A 8 -14.83 -33.09 -7.17
C VAL A 8 -15.23 -31.63 -6.96
N ILE A 9 -16.31 -31.15 -7.58
CA ILE A 9 -16.84 -29.79 -7.39
C ILE A 9 -17.30 -29.61 -5.95
N ARG A 10 -18.02 -30.58 -5.36
CA ARG A 10 -18.41 -30.53 -3.94
C ARG A 10 -17.21 -30.57 -2.99
N ARG A 11 -16.19 -31.39 -3.25
CA ARG A 11 -14.96 -31.40 -2.46
C ARG A 11 -14.22 -30.07 -2.55
N LEU A 12 -14.08 -29.52 -3.76
CA LEU A 12 -13.50 -28.20 -3.98
C LEU A 12 -14.32 -27.11 -3.29
N TRP A 13 -15.65 -27.22 -3.31
CA TRP A 13 -16.56 -26.27 -2.65
C TRP A 13 -16.46 -26.32 -1.12
N VAL A 14 -16.40 -27.51 -0.54
CA VAL A 14 -16.17 -27.71 0.90
C VAL A 14 -14.79 -27.20 1.30
N LEU A 15 -13.74 -27.51 0.53
CA LEU A 15 -12.39 -26.98 0.77
C LEU A 15 -12.34 -25.46 0.67
N LYS A 16 -12.98 -24.86 -0.34
CA LYS A 16 -13.09 -23.40 -0.49
C LYS A 16 -13.79 -22.76 0.71
N ARG A 17 -14.88 -23.37 1.18
CA ARG A 17 -15.65 -22.92 2.35
C ARG A 17 -14.86 -22.99 3.66
N ILE A 18 -13.98 -23.98 3.80
CA ILE A 18 -13.08 -24.11 4.95
C ILE A 18 -11.94 -23.07 4.87
N VAL A 19 -11.40 -22.82 3.67
CA VAL A 19 -10.38 -21.78 3.44
C VAL A 19 -10.94 -20.37 3.66
N SER A 20 -12.18 -20.10 3.24
CA SER A 20 -12.80 -18.77 3.33
C SER A 20 -13.27 -18.38 4.71
N LYS A 21 -13.57 -19.37 5.58
CA LYS A 21 -14.01 -19.12 6.95
C LYS A 21 -12.91 -18.65 7.90
N GLY A 22 -11.65 -18.63 7.47
CA GLY A 22 -10.60 -17.83 8.13
C GLY A 22 -10.47 -18.02 9.65
N GLU A 23 -10.84 -19.16 10.22
CA GLU A 23 -10.62 -19.40 11.65
C GLU A 23 -9.09 -19.44 11.88
N PRO A 24 -8.54 -18.54 12.73
CA PRO A 24 -7.14 -18.54 13.07
C PRO A 24 -6.90 -19.60 14.15
N THR A 25 -7.11 -20.87 13.83
CA THR A 25 -6.75 -21.96 14.74
C THR A 25 -5.42 -22.56 14.31
N ILE A 26 -4.35 -21.78 14.42
CA ILE A 26 -3.03 -22.35 14.69
C ILE A 26 -2.35 -21.43 15.70
N ASP A 27 -2.65 -21.65 16.98
CA ASP A 27 -1.68 -21.35 18.03
C ASP A 27 -0.44 -22.19 17.71
N LEU A 28 0.47 -21.61 16.94
CA LEU A 28 1.81 -22.13 16.72
C LEU A 28 2.62 -21.91 18.02
N ASN A 29 2.15 -22.55 19.09
CA ASN A 29 2.86 -22.74 20.35
C ASN A 29 3.99 -23.75 20.16
N ILE A 30 4.76 -23.62 19.09
CA ILE A 30 5.88 -24.49 18.84
C ILE A 30 7.14 -23.80 19.40
N PRO A 31 7.86 -24.44 20.33
CA PRO A 31 9.05 -23.87 20.93
C PRO A 31 10.18 -23.85 19.91
N LEU A 32 10.19 -22.86 19.00
CA LEU A 32 11.39 -22.55 18.22
C LEU A 32 12.48 -22.12 19.20
N ALA A 33 13.68 -22.67 19.01
CA ALA A 33 14.86 -22.22 19.71
C ALA A 33 15.01 -20.69 19.54
N PRO A 34 15.40 -19.95 20.59
CA PRO A 34 15.48 -18.49 20.58
C PRO A 34 16.30 -17.94 19.41
N TRP A 35 17.42 -18.61 19.08
CA TRP A 35 18.28 -18.23 17.96
C TRP A 35 17.57 -18.26 16.62
N ARG A 36 16.71 -19.27 16.35
CA ARG A 36 15.94 -19.38 15.10
C ARG A 36 14.92 -18.26 14.97
N LYS A 37 14.22 -17.92 16.06
CA LYS A 37 13.27 -16.79 16.08
C LYS A 37 13.99 -15.48 15.78
N GLY A 38 15.17 -15.28 16.38
CA GLY A 38 16.03 -14.14 16.09
C GLY A 38 16.43 -14.07 14.63
N THR A 39 16.95 -15.16 14.06
CA THR A 39 17.37 -15.22 12.66
C THR A 39 16.23 -14.93 11.68
N ILE A 40 15.05 -15.50 11.91
CA ILE A 40 13.86 -15.24 11.06
C ILE A 40 13.45 -13.78 11.18
N THR A 41 13.37 -13.24 12.39
CA THR A 41 12.99 -11.84 12.59
C THR A 41 13.97 -10.89 11.91
N CYS A 42 15.28 -11.15 12.01
CA CYS A 42 16.31 -10.39 11.32
C CYS A 42 16.22 -10.53 9.79
N ALA A 43 15.97 -11.74 9.27
CA ALA A 43 15.81 -11.96 7.83
C ALA A 43 14.58 -11.22 7.27
N LEU A 44 13.46 -11.26 7.98
CA LEU A 44 12.26 -10.51 7.62
C LEU A 44 12.52 -9.01 7.68
N ALA A 45 13.10 -8.52 8.78
CA ALA A 45 13.47 -7.11 8.94
C ALA A 45 14.38 -6.61 7.81
N LEU A 46 15.41 -7.37 7.45
CA LEU A 46 16.32 -7.04 6.34
C LEU A 46 15.59 -7.04 5.00
N ALA A 47 14.69 -7.99 4.75
CA ALA A 47 13.89 -8.03 3.54
C ALA A 47 12.94 -6.83 3.42
N GLY A 48 12.24 -6.50 4.51
CA GLY A 48 11.41 -5.31 4.59
C GLY A 48 12.24 -4.05 4.35
N PHE A 49 13.42 -3.97 4.96
CA PHE A 49 14.32 -2.84 4.77
C PHE A 49 14.73 -2.66 3.30
N MET A 50 15.07 -3.75 2.61
CA MET A 50 15.41 -3.73 1.19
C MET A 50 14.24 -3.34 0.29
N VAL A 51 13.02 -3.80 0.60
CA VAL A 51 11.81 -3.40 -0.13
C VAL A 51 11.56 -1.89 0.01
N GLY A 52 11.67 -1.34 1.22
CA GLY A 52 11.48 0.09 1.46
C GLY A 52 12.54 0.97 0.78
N ILE A 53 13.79 0.52 0.75
CA ILE A 53 14.86 1.20 0.01
C ILE A 53 14.58 1.14 -1.50
N ASP A 54 14.34 -0.04 -2.08
CA ASP A 54 14.14 -0.20 -3.53
C ASP A 54 12.94 0.61 -4.05
N GLN A 55 11.96 0.89 -3.20
CA GLN A 55 10.84 1.76 -3.53
C GLN A 55 11.25 3.23 -3.72
N SER A 56 12.14 3.75 -2.88
CA SER A 56 12.45 5.19 -2.75
C SER A 56 13.82 5.61 -3.31
N ILE A 57 14.74 4.66 -3.45
CA ILE A 57 16.13 4.90 -3.88
C ILE A 57 16.25 5.50 -5.28
N ILE A 58 15.24 5.26 -6.14
CA ILE A 58 15.21 5.70 -7.53
C ILE A 58 14.92 7.19 -7.69
N GLU A 59 14.18 7.80 -6.76
CA GLU A 59 13.68 9.18 -6.88
C GLU A 59 14.78 10.22 -7.15
N PRO A 60 15.90 10.28 -6.38
CA PRO A 60 17.00 11.20 -6.67
C PRO A 60 17.82 10.82 -7.90
N ALA A 61 17.74 9.57 -8.36
CA ALA A 61 18.47 9.10 -9.54
C ALA A 61 17.69 9.32 -10.85
N LEU A 62 16.38 9.60 -10.74
CA LEU A 62 15.47 9.67 -11.87
C LEU A 62 15.90 10.67 -12.95
N PRO A 63 16.35 11.90 -12.60
CA PRO A 63 16.83 12.85 -13.62
C PRO A 63 18.03 12.28 -14.42
N THR A 64 18.96 11.60 -13.74
CA THR A 64 20.13 10.95 -14.37
C THR A 64 19.73 9.78 -15.26
N ILE A 65 18.79 8.94 -14.82
CA ILE A 65 18.29 7.79 -15.59
C ILE A 65 17.62 8.26 -16.88
N ILE A 66 16.76 9.29 -16.79
CA ILE A 66 16.08 9.88 -17.93
C ILE A 66 17.09 10.44 -18.94
N ALA A 67 18.08 11.19 -18.47
CA ALA A 67 19.13 11.77 -19.30
C ALA A 67 19.94 10.70 -20.06
N GLN A 68 20.11 9.51 -19.47
CA GLN A 68 20.80 8.39 -20.11
C GLN A 68 19.92 7.68 -21.15
N PHE A 69 18.67 7.36 -20.81
CA PHE A 69 17.76 6.67 -21.74
C PHE A 69 17.15 7.59 -22.79
N SER A 70 17.33 8.91 -22.65
CA SER A 70 16.72 9.90 -23.51
C SER A 70 15.19 9.72 -23.61
N SER A 71 14.56 9.36 -22.48
CA SER A 71 13.11 9.12 -22.41
C SER A 71 12.49 9.81 -21.20
N LEU A 72 12.21 11.10 -21.34
CA LEU A 72 11.45 11.86 -20.34
C LEU A 72 9.98 11.43 -20.30
N HIS A 73 9.48 10.84 -21.38
CA HIS A 73 8.11 10.38 -21.51
C HIS A 73 7.77 9.25 -20.53
N ASP A 74 8.76 8.44 -20.18
CA ASP A 74 8.59 7.27 -19.31
C ASP A 74 8.76 7.59 -17.82
N ILE A 75 8.86 8.88 -17.44
CA ILE A 75 9.08 9.30 -16.05
C ILE A 75 8.03 8.74 -15.08
N GLY A 76 6.77 8.73 -15.49
CA GLY A 76 5.68 8.14 -14.72
C GLY A 76 5.74 6.61 -14.70
N ALA A 77 6.16 6.00 -15.81
CA ALA A 77 6.27 4.54 -15.96
C ALA A 77 7.36 3.96 -15.05
N TYR A 78 8.49 4.64 -14.85
CA TYR A 78 9.58 4.18 -13.97
C TYR A 78 9.16 3.98 -12.51
N THR A 79 8.28 4.86 -12.02
CA THR A 79 7.76 4.78 -10.64
C THR A 79 6.54 3.86 -10.57
N SER A 80 5.59 4.02 -11.50
CA SER A 80 4.35 3.23 -11.49
C SER A 80 4.57 1.75 -11.79
N ALA A 81 5.56 1.38 -12.62
CA ALA A 81 5.86 -0.02 -12.93
C ALA A 81 6.19 -0.87 -11.71
N TYR A 82 6.76 -0.27 -10.66
CA TYR A 82 7.00 -0.96 -9.39
C TYR A 82 5.73 -1.08 -8.53
N LEU A 83 4.85 -0.08 -8.57
CA LEU A 83 3.64 -0.01 -7.75
C LEU A 83 2.49 -0.86 -8.31
N ILE A 84 2.31 -0.93 -9.63
CA ILE A 84 1.20 -1.65 -10.28
C ILE A 84 1.18 -3.14 -9.88
N PRO A 85 2.29 -3.90 -9.96
CA PRO A 85 2.29 -5.30 -9.54
C PRO A 85 1.97 -5.44 -8.05
N GLN A 86 2.41 -4.51 -7.20
CA GLN A 86 2.07 -4.54 -5.79
C GLN A 86 0.57 -4.38 -5.58
N CYS A 87 -0.08 -3.49 -6.32
CA CYS A 87 -1.54 -3.32 -6.26
C CYS A 87 -2.27 -4.60 -6.69
N VAL A 88 -1.92 -5.10 -7.87
CA VAL A 88 -2.65 -6.19 -8.54
C VAL A 88 -2.48 -7.51 -7.80
N LEU A 89 -1.25 -7.80 -7.35
CA LEU A 89 -0.90 -9.10 -6.78
C LEU A 89 -1.06 -9.16 -5.27
N GLN A 90 -1.26 -8.05 -4.57
CA GLN A 90 -1.52 -8.05 -3.12
C GLN A 90 -2.62 -9.03 -2.68
N PRO A 91 -3.84 -9.04 -3.25
CA PRO A 91 -4.87 -10.00 -2.86
C PRO A 91 -4.48 -11.45 -3.21
N LEU A 92 -3.80 -11.65 -4.33
CA LEU A 92 -3.32 -12.96 -4.75
C LEU A 92 -2.26 -13.50 -3.78
N CYS A 93 -1.28 -12.69 -3.40
CA CYS A 93 -0.24 -13.03 -2.43
C CYS A 93 -0.83 -13.34 -1.05
N ASN A 94 -1.81 -12.56 -0.58
CA ASN A 94 -2.53 -12.85 0.66
C ASN A 94 -3.16 -14.25 0.67
N ARG A 95 -3.79 -14.64 -0.46
CA ARG A 95 -4.36 -15.98 -0.64
C ARG A 95 -3.28 -17.05 -0.79
N LEU A 96 -2.21 -16.79 -1.54
CA LEU A 96 -1.08 -17.72 -1.69
C LEU A 96 -0.47 -18.11 -0.35
N TYR A 97 -0.23 -17.13 0.54
CA TYR A 97 0.29 -17.44 1.87
C TYR A 97 -0.71 -18.20 2.76
N SER A 98 -2.00 -18.23 2.42
CA SER A 98 -3.03 -18.97 3.15
C SER A 98 -3.22 -20.42 2.70
N THR A 99 -2.85 -20.72 1.46
CA THR A 99 -3.03 -22.03 0.84
C THR A 99 -1.72 -22.79 0.64
N CYS A 100 -0.63 -22.08 0.38
CA CYS A 100 0.70 -22.63 0.16
C CYS A 100 1.59 -22.49 1.39
N SER A 101 2.69 -23.25 1.42
CA SER A 101 3.69 -23.16 2.47
C SER A 101 4.35 -21.78 2.48
N PHE A 102 4.61 -21.26 3.68
CA PHE A 102 5.21 -19.93 3.85
C PHE A 102 6.57 -19.84 3.15
N SER A 103 7.45 -20.84 3.37
CA SER A 103 8.79 -20.84 2.80
C SER A 103 8.79 -20.80 1.29
N SER A 104 7.94 -21.57 0.61
CA SER A 104 7.94 -21.62 -0.86
C SER A 104 7.50 -20.30 -1.46
N VAL A 105 6.44 -19.67 -0.91
CA VAL A 105 5.96 -18.37 -1.39
C VAL A 105 6.98 -17.26 -1.11
N TYR A 106 7.58 -17.26 0.09
CA TYR A 106 8.55 -16.23 0.46
C TYR A 106 9.86 -16.36 -0.35
N LEU A 107 10.38 -17.57 -0.54
CA LEU A 107 11.57 -17.82 -1.37
C LEU A 107 11.31 -17.50 -2.84
N GLY A 108 10.14 -17.87 -3.37
CA GLY A 108 9.73 -17.48 -4.73
C GLY A 108 9.66 -15.97 -4.91
N SER A 109 9.10 -15.25 -3.94
CA SER A 109 9.04 -13.78 -3.93
C SER A 109 10.44 -13.16 -3.87
N THR A 110 11.33 -13.75 -3.07
CA THR A 110 12.74 -13.33 -2.96
C THR A 110 13.47 -13.50 -4.30
N LEU A 111 13.27 -14.62 -4.99
CA LEU A 111 13.86 -14.86 -6.31
C LEU A 111 13.35 -13.87 -7.36
N MET A 112 12.05 -13.59 -7.39
CA MET A 112 11.49 -12.57 -8.28
C MET A 112 12.09 -11.19 -8.01
N PHE A 113 12.28 -10.83 -6.74
CA PHE A 113 12.92 -9.57 -6.36
C PHE A 113 14.38 -9.48 -6.83
N ILE A 114 15.16 -10.56 -6.67
CA ILE A 114 16.54 -10.67 -7.16
C ILE A 114 16.60 -10.52 -8.68
N LEU A 115 15.77 -11.29 -9.39
CA LEU A 115 15.73 -11.26 -10.86
C LEU A 115 15.34 -9.88 -11.37
N GLY A 116 14.33 -9.23 -10.77
CA GLY A 116 13.96 -7.86 -11.11
C GLY A 116 15.10 -6.87 -10.89
N SER A 117 15.79 -6.98 -9.75
CA SER A 117 16.96 -6.15 -9.44
C SER A 117 18.09 -6.35 -10.44
N ILE A 118 18.37 -7.59 -10.88
CA ILE A 118 19.38 -7.89 -11.91
C ILE A 118 19.01 -7.25 -13.24
N VAL A 119 17.75 -7.37 -13.66
CA VAL A 119 17.26 -6.78 -14.91
C VAL A 119 17.40 -5.26 -14.87
N CYS A 120 17.06 -4.61 -13.75
CA CYS A 120 17.29 -3.17 -13.57
C CYS A 120 18.78 -2.82 -13.61
N ALA A 121 19.63 -3.60 -12.94
CA ALA A 121 21.08 -3.36 -12.85
C ALA A 121 21.81 -3.54 -14.19
N LEU A 122 21.27 -4.35 -15.11
CA LEU A 122 21.82 -4.58 -16.45
C LEU A 122 21.08 -3.81 -17.55
N SER A 123 20.09 -3.00 -17.18
CA SER A 123 19.25 -2.32 -18.16
C SER A 123 20.03 -1.26 -18.94
N GLN A 124 19.93 -1.35 -20.27
CA GLN A 124 20.49 -0.39 -21.23
C GLN A 124 19.39 0.36 -21.99
N SER A 125 18.12 0.01 -21.79
CA SER A 125 16.98 0.63 -22.43
C SER A 125 15.84 0.86 -21.45
N SER A 126 15.04 1.90 -21.72
CA SER A 126 13.87 2.26 -20.92
C SER A 126 12.87 1.09 -20.73
N PRO A 127 12.45 0.36 -21.78
CA PRO A 127 11.49 -0.73 -21.61
C PRO A 127 12.05 -1.90 -20.77
N CYS A 128 13.34 -2.22 -20.92
CA CYS A 128 14.00 -3.24 -20.13
C CYS A 128 14.02 -2.86 -18.63
N PHE A 129 14.30 -1.59 -18.35
CA PHE A 129 14.27 -1.06 -16.99
C PHE A 129 12.87 -1.11 -16.36
N ILE A 130 11.84 -0.72 -17.12
CA ILE A 130 10.42 -0.81 -16.71
C ILE A 130 10.04 -2.26 -16.37
N CYS A 131 10.41 -3.22 -17.23
CA CYS A 131 10.17 -4.64 -16.98
C CYS A 131 10.88 -5.15 -15.72
N GLY A 132 12.12 -4.73 -15.48
CA GLY A 132 12.85 -5.05 -14.25
C GLY A 132 12.15 -4.53 -13.01
N ARG A 133 11.65 -3.28 -13.05
CA ARG A 133 10.88 -2.67 -11.95
C ARG A 133 9.54 -3.37 -11.71
N ALA A 134 8.87 -3.81 -12.78
CA ALA A 134 7.67 -4.61 -12.63
C ALA A 134 7.97 -5.94 -11.93
N LEU A 135 9.05 -6.62 -12.32
CA LEU A 135 9.45 -7.89 -11.73
C LEU A 135 9.88 -7.74 -10.25
N SER A 136 10.61 -6.67 -9.90
CA SER A 136 10.95 -6.39 -8.51
C SER A 136 9.71 -6.03 -7.68
N GLY A 137 8.73 -5.32 -8.27
CA GLY A 137 7.43 -5.04 -7.66
C GLY A 137 6.65 -6.31 -7.30
N VAL A 138 6.67 -7.34 -8.15
CA VAL A 138 6.08 -8.66 -7.87
C VAL A 138 6.73 -9.32 -6.65
N GLY A 139 8.06 -9.27 -6.55
CA GLY A 139 8.78 -9.80 -5.39
C GLY A 139 8.51 -9.01 -4.11
N ALA A 140 8.47 -7.68 -4.22
CA ALA A 140 8.30 -6.77 -3.09
C ALA A 140 6.97 -6.94 -2.35
N VAL A 141 5.86 -7.14 -3.07
CA VAL A 141 4.55 -7.39 -2.45
C VAL A 141 4.51 -8.72 -1.70
N GLY A 142 5.12 -9.76 -2.27
CA GLY A 142 5.25 -11.06 -1.62
C GLY A 142 6.08 -10.99 -0.35
N LEU A 143 7.22 -10.30 -0.37
CA LEU A 143 8.08 -10.09 0.80
C LEU A 143 7.38 -9.28 1.90
N SER A 144 6.69 -8.21 1.53
CA SER A 144 5.99 -7.34 2.48
C SER A 144 4.84 -8.08 3.20
N ILE A 145 3.97 -8.73 2.43
CA ILE A 145 2.84 -9.50 2.99
C ILE A 145 3.34 -10.70 3.81
N GLY A 146 4.35 -11.40 3.30
CA GLY A 146 4.98 -12.52 3.99
C GLY A 146 5.58 -12.10 5.33
N GLY A 147 6.27 -10.96 5.38
CA GLY A 147 6.83 -10.40 6.60
C GLY A 147 5.77 -10.18 7.67
N PHE A 148 4.72 -9.40 7.36
CA PHE A 148 3.62 -9.14 8.30
C PHE A 148 2.93 -10.42 8.76
N ARG A 149 2.69 -11.36 7.83
CA ARG A 149 2.02 -12.63 8.15
C ARG A 149 2.85 -13.50 9.08
N MET A 150 4.15 -13.61 8.84
CA MET A 150 5.03 -14.44 9.68
C MET A 150 5.15 -13.86 11.10
N LEU A 151 5.25 -12.53 11.21
CA LEU A 151 5.27 -11.85 12.48
C LEU A 151 3.94 -12.03 13.24
N ALA A 152 2.82 -12.13 12.51
CA ALA A 152 1.50 -12.44 13.08
C ALA A 152 1.37 -13.82 13.70
N LEU A 153 2.21 -14.77 13.27
CA LEU A 153 2.20 -16.14 13.77
C LEU A 153 3.20 -16.36 14.92
N MET A 154 3.91 -15.31 15.35
CA MET A 154 4.86 -15.44 16.46
C MET A 154 4.13 -15.65 17.79
N PRO A 155 4.58 -16.60 18.63
CA PRO A 155 3.92 -16.88 19.90
C PRO A 155 4.06 -15.71 20.89
N GLY A 156 2.92 -15.27 21.43
CA GLY A 156 2.77 -14.22 22.45
C GLY A 156 2.31 -12.88 21.87
N GLU A 157 1.10 -12.45 22.24
CA GLU A 157 0.46 -11.21 21.72
C GLU A 157 1.32 -9.96 21.90
N GLN A 158 1.98 -9.80 23.05
CA GLN A 158 2.85 -8.66 23.30
C GLN A 158 4.10 -8.68 22.40
N ARG A 159 4.70 -9.86 22.17
CA ARG A 159 5.87 -9.99 21.29
C ARG A 159 5.48 -9.81 19.83
N GLN A 160 4.34 -10.32 19.41
CA GLN A 160 3.77 -10.10 18.08
C GLN A 160 3.60 -8.61 17.79
N ASN A 161 2.95 -7.87 18.70
CA ASN A 161 2.72 -6.43 18.53
C ASN A 161 4.03 -5.64 18.48
N VAL A 162 5.00 -5.97 19.34
CA VAL A 162 6.34 -5.34 19.31
C VAL A 162 7.07 -5.64 18.00
N SER A 163 7.07 -6.89 17.54
CA SER A 163 7.74 -7.29 16.31
C SER A 163 7.09 -6.70 15.05
N MET A 164 5.76 -6.64 14.99
CA MET A 164 5.04 -5.94 13.91
C MET A 164 5.32 -4.44 13.90
N GLY A 165 5.36 -3.82 15.08
CA GLY A 165 5.73 -2.42 15.24
C GLY A 165 7.16 -2.17 14.77
N ALA A 166 8.11 -3.00 15.20
CA ALA A 166 9.50 -2.92 14.77
C ALA A 166 9.66 -3.10 13.25
N PHE A 167 8.96 -4.06 12.66
CA PHE A 167 8.98 -4.28 11.21
C PHE A 167 8.41 -3.08 10.43
N SER A 168 7.32 -2.48 10.93
CA SER A 168 6.73 -1.27 10.33
C SER A 168 7.67 -0.07 10.45
N LEU A 169 8.36 0.07 11.58
CA LEU A 169 9.37 1.11 11.78
C LEU A 169 10.55 0.94 10.83
N ILE A 170 11.03 -0.29 10.64
CA ILE A 170 12.13 -0.61 9.72
C ILE A 170 11.70 -0.24 8.30
N LEU A 171 10.55 -0.73 7.84
CA LEU A 171 9.99 -0.38 6.52
C LEU A 171 9.85 1.14 6.33
N GLY A 172 9.32 1.85 7.32
CA GLY A 172 9.18 3.30 7.26
C GLY A 172 10.52 4.04 7.22
N SER A 173 11.48 3.61 8.04
CA SER A 173 12.83 4.19 8.07
C SER A 173 13.60 3.97 6.76
N SER A 174 13.38 2.84 6.09
CA SER A 174 13.98 2.55 4.80
C SER A 174 13.57 3.52 3.71
N VAL A 175 12.30 3.92 3.69
CA VAL A 175 11.79 4.91 2.73
C VAL A 175 12.45 6.28 2.95
N VAL A 176 12.78 6.61 4.21
CA VAL A 176 13.49 7.86 4.56
C VAL A 176 14.97 7.80 4.15
N ILE A 177 15.61 6.64 4.34
CA ILE A 177 17.04 6.44 4.06
C ILE A 177 17.29 6.29 2.55
N GLY A 178 16.33 5.75 1.80
CA GLY A 178 16.45 5.45 0.37
C GLY A 178 16.95 6.61 -0.48
N PRO A 179 16.33 7.81 -0.43
CA PRO A 179 16.79 8.96 -1.22
C PRO A 179 18.21 9.43 -0.86
N ILE A 180 18.64 9.29 0.40
CA ILE A 180 20.00 9.65 0.81
C ILE A 180 21.01 8.71 0.16
N ILE A 181 20.79 7.39 0.28
CA ILE A 181 21.65 6.39 -0.33
C ILE A 181 21.62 6.53 -1.86
N GLY A 182 20.44 6.74 -2.43
CA GLY A 182 20.24 6.91 -3.87
C GLY A 182 21.03 8.09 -4.44
N GLY A 183 20.96 9.25 -3.79
CA GLY A 183 21.71 10.44 -4.19
C GLY A 183 23.23 10.26 -4.10
N VAL A 184 23.72 9.60 -3.05
CA VAL A 184 25.15 9.33 -2.85
C VAL A 184 25.71 8.39 -3.91
N ILE A 185 25.03 7.28 -4.17
CA ILE A 185 25.46 6.29 -5.18
C ILE A 185 25.38 6.89 -6.58
N THR A 186 24.31 7.62 -6.91
CA THR A 186 24.14 8.22 -8.24
C THR A 186 25.25 9.21 -8.58
N GLN A 187 25.69 10.01 -7.61
CA GLN A 187 26.82 10.94 -7.80
C GLN A 187 28.19 10.26 -7.79
N SER A 188 28.29 9.03 -7.32
CA SER A 188 29.55 8.30 -7.27
C SER A 188 29.97 7.83 -8.67
N HIS A 189 31.27 7.57 -8.86
CA HIS A 189 31.80 7.02 -10.12
C HIS A 189 31.23 5.63 -10.50
N LEU A 190 30.49 4.98 -9.59
CA LEU A 190 29.87 3.68 -9.79
C LEU A 190 28.64 3.77 -10.71
N GLY A 191 27.96 4.93 -10.77
CA GLY A 191 26.74 5.13 -11.56
C GLY A 191 25.47 4.57 -10.90
N TRP A 192 24.31 4.90 -11.47
CA TRP A 192 23.00 4.56 -10.91
C TRP A 192 22.64 3.06 -11.00
N HIS A 193 23.30 2.26 -11.84
CA HIS A 193 23.07 0.81 -11.88
C HIS A 193 23.38 0.14 -10.53
N TRP A 194 24.28 0.72 -9.74
CA TRP A 194 24.64 0.22 -8.41
C TRP A 194 23.53 0.35 -7.37
N LEU A 195 22.51 1.17 -7.63
CA LEU A 195 21.29 1.25 -6.82
C LEU A 195 20.57 -0.09 -6.75
N PHE A 196 20.72 -0.93 -7.78
CA PHE A 196 20.13 -2.26 -7.83
C PHE A 196 21.11 -3.34 -7.43
N TRP A 197 22.41 -3.19 -7.73
CA TRP A 197 23.44 -4.14 -7.29
C TRP A 197 23.54 -4.25 -5.77
N ILE A 198 23.34 -3.16 -5.02
CA ILE A 198 23.40 -3.18 -3.56
C ILE A 198 22.28 -4.02 -2.92
N ASN A 199 21.15 -4.19 -3.61
CA ASN A 199 20.02 -4.97 -3.11
C ASN A 199 20.29 -6.48 -3.18
N LEU A 200 21.07 -6.95 -4.17
CA LEU A 200 21.38 -8.36 -4.38
C LEU A 200 22.05 -9.07 -3.19
N PRO A 201 23.17 -8.59 -2.62
CA PRO A 201 23.84 -9.30 -1.53
C PRO A 201 22.97 -9.35 -0.28
N ALA A 202 22.27 -8.26 0.05
CA ALA A 202 21.41 -8.20 1.22
C ALA A 202 20.22 -9.17 1.10
N ILE A 203 19.53 -9.16 -0.04
CA ILE A 203 18.39 -10.07 -0.25
C ILE A 203 18.85 -11.53 -0.48
N GLY A 204 20.06 -11.74 -1.00
CA GLY A 204 20.70 -13.06 -1.10
C GLY A 204 20.98 -13.65 0.28
N ILE A 205 21.42 -12.84 1.24
CA ILE A 205 21.55 -13.26 2.65
C ILE A 205 20.19 -13.67 3.21
N VAL A 206 19.14 -12.86 2.99
CA VAL A 206 17.77 -13.22 3.40
C VAL A 206 17.37 -14.59 2.83
N PHE A 207 17.60 -14.81 1.54
CA PHE A 207 17.31 -16.07 0.86
C PHE A 207 18.00 -17.25 1.55
N LEU A 208 19.30 -17.14 1.82
CA LEU A 208 20.09 -18.17 2.50
C LEU A 208 19.61 -18.43 3.94
N LEU A 209 19.29 -17.37 4.70
CA LEU A 209 18.80 -17.51 6.08
C LEU A 209 17.45 -18.23 6.13
N ILE A 210 16.55 -17.95 5.18
CA ILE A 210 15.23 -18.57 5.12
C ILE A 210 15.32 -20.02 4.64
N ILE A 211 16.18 -20.31 3.67
CA ILE A 211 16.46 -21.71 3.28
C ILE A 211 17.07 -22.49 4.45
N GLY A 212 18.09 -21.94 5.12
CA GLY A 212 18.76 -22.60 6.23
C GLY A 212 17.80 -22.92 7.39
N THR A 213 16.86 -22.03 7.68
CA THR A 213 15.83 -22.26 8.71
C THR A 213 14.71 -23.19 8.24
N ALA A 214 14.38 -23.21 6.95
CA ALA A 214 13.39 -24.11 6.35
C ALA A 214 13.87 -25.58 6.22
N TYR A 215 15.18 -25.81 6.04
CA TYR A 215 15.76 -27.15 5.93
C TYR A 215 16.12 -27.78 7.28
N THR A 216 16.35 -26.98 8.32
CA THR A 216 16.76 -27.47 9.66
C THR A 216 15.60 -27.84 10.59
N GLY A 217 14.40 -28.07 10.05
CA GLY A 217 13.26 -28.62 10.80
C GLY A 217 12.58 -27.63 11.74
N GLY A 218 12.48 -26.35 11.36
CA GLY A 218 11.63 -25.39 12.08
C GLY A 218 10.13 -25.70 11.90
N PRO A 219 9.27 -25.30 12.84
CA PRO A 219 7.85 -25.65 12.84
C PRO A 219 7.09 -24.90 11.74
N ASP A 220 6.26 -25.62 11.00
CA ASP A 220 5.28 -25.13 10.02
C ASP A 220 5.64 -23.97 9.09
N LEU A 221 6.92 -23.78 8.78
CA LEU A 221 7.32 -23.20 7.50
C LEU A 221 6.85 -24.06 6.32
N ARG A 222 6.69 -25.37 6.58
CA ARG A 222 6.26 -26.43 5.65
C ARG A 222 4.80 -26.86 5.85
N GLY A 223 4.08 -26.30 6.83
CA GLY A 223 2.73 -26.70 7.16
C GLY A 223 1.79 -26.41 6.01
N GLU A 224 1.67 -27.35 5.07
CA GLU A 224 0.59 -27.33 4.11
C GLU A 224 -0.69 -27.42 4.95
N LYS A 225 -1.42 -26.31 5.02
CA LYS A 225 -2.72 -26.26 5.69
C LYS A 225 -3.69 -27.32 5.10
N TYR A 226 -3.37 -27.83 3.91
CA TYR A 226 -4.06 -28.91 3.21
C TYR A 226 -3.06 -29.75 2.40
N ASP A 227 -3.07 -31.08 2.57
CA ASP A 227 -2.44 -32.09 1.69
C ASP A 227 -3.13 -32.11 0.32
N LEU A 228 -3.07 -30.98 -0.39
CA LEU A 228 -3.66 -30.80 -1.72
C LEU A 228 -2.56 -30.78 -2.77
N LYS A 229 -2.82 -31.37 -3.93
CA LYS A 229 -1.89 -31.28 -5.06
C LYS A 229 -1.74 -29.81 -5.48
N PHE A 230 -0.58 -29.44 -6.04
CA PHE A 230 -0.30 -28.07 -6.49
C PHE A 230 -1.44 -27.50 -7.37
N TRP A 231 -1.98 -28.31 -8.29
CA TRP A 231 -3.11 -27.94 -9.16
C TRP A 231 -4.44 -27.68 -8.44
N GLU A 232 -4.67 -28.30 -7.29
CA GLU A 232 -5.86 -28.05 -6.47
C GLU A 232 -5.70 -26.77 -5.67
N LYS A 233 -4.47 -26.49 -5.20
CA LYS A 233 -4.12 -25.22 -4.55
C LYS A 233 -4.27 -24.03 -5.49
N THR A 234 -3.85 -24.16 -6.76
CA THR A 234 -4.00 -23.07 -7.74
C THR A 234 -5.47 -22.81 -8.10
N LYS A 235 -6.37 -23.81 -8.00
CA LYS A 235 -7.82 -23.60 -8.20
C LYS A 235 -8.51 -22.81 -7.09
N LEU A 236 -7.88 -22.70 -5.92
CA LEU A 236 -8.37 -21.89 -4.81
C LEU A 236 -8.08 -20.39 -5.01
N LEU A 237 -7.16 -20.06 -5.91
CA LEU A 237 -6.78 -18.67 -6.22
C LEU A 237 -7.76 -18.06 -7.20
N ASP A 238 -8.10 -16.78 -6.99
CA ASP A 238 -8.96 -16.02 -7.88
C ASP A 238 -8.15 -15.44 -9.06
N TRP A 239 -7.76 -16.33 -9.98
CA TRP A 239 -7.02 -15.95 -11.20
C TRP A 239 -7.81 -15.02 -12.10
N ILE A 240 -9.13 -15.23 -12.21
CA ILE A 240 -10.00 -14.42 -13.06
C ILE A 240 -10.11 -13.01 -12.47
N GLY A 241 -10.32 -12.89 -11.15
CA GLY A 241 -10.41 -11.59 -10.49
C GLY A 241 -9.10 -10.85 -10.54
N THR A 242 -7.98 -11.54 -10.35
CA THR A 242 -6.64 -10.95 -10.46
C THR A 242 -6.34 -10.50 -11.89
N ALA A 243 -6.70 -11.30 -12.91
CA ALA A 243 -6.50 -10.95 -14.31
C ALA A 243 -7.36 -9.76 -14.74
N LEU A 244 -8.65 -9.73 -14.37
CA LEU A 244 -9.52 -8.58 -14.63
C LEU A 244 -9.03 -7.32 -13.92
N PHE A 245 -8.48 -7.46 -12.72
CA PHE A 245 -7.91 -6.34 -11.99
C PHE A 245 -6.63 -5.80 -12.66
N ALA A 246 -5.75 -6.70 -13.14
CA ALA A 246 -4.61 -6.34 -13.96
C ALA A 246 -5.03 -5.61 -15.26
N LEU A 247 -6.04 -6.15 -15.95
CA LEU A 247 -6.64 -5.59 -17.17
C LEU A 247 -7.43 -4.31 -16.93
N THR A 248 -7.72 -3.96 -15.67
CA THR A 248 -8.27 -2.65 -15.33
C THR A 248 -7.15 -1.63 -15.22
N LEU A 249 -6.10 -1.92 -14.46
CA LEU A 249 -5.06 -0.94 -14.11
C LEU A 249 -4.01 -0.74 -15.21
N ILE A 250 -3.54 -1.81 -15.86
CA ILE A 250 -2.47 -1.71 -16.85
C ILE A 250 -2.94 -0.90 -18.09
N PRO A 251 -4.10 -1.20 -18.71
CA PRO A 251 -4.58 -0.40 -19.83
C PRO A 251 -4.97 1.02 -19.45
N LEU A 252 -5.39 1.26 -18.19
CA LEU A 252 -5.66 2.62 -17.72
C LEU A 252 -4.40 3.48 -17.78
N ILE A 253 -3.28 2.95 -17.28
CA ILE A 253 -2.00 3.65 -17.23
C ILE A 253 -1.40 3.82 -18.63
N LEU A 254 -1.45 2.77 -19.46
CA LEU A 254 -1.03 2.84 -20.86
C LEU A 254 -1.91 3.81 -21.67
N GLY A 255 -3.21 3.86 -21.42
CA GLY A 255 -4.14 4.81 -22.06
C GLY A 255 -3.80 6.26 -21.75
N LEU A 256 -3.42 6.56 -20.50
CA LEU A 256 -2.93 7.89 -20.11
C LEU A 256 -1.65 8.27 -20.85
N GLU A 257 -0.75 7.31 -21.04
CA GLU A 257 0.52 7.52 -21.76
C GLU A 257 0.31 7.71 -23.28
N TYR A 258 -0.53 6.88 -23.90
CA TYR A 258 -0.86 6.96 -25.32
C TYR A 258 -1.69 8.20 -25.66
N GLY A 259 -2.54 8.67 -24.73
CA GLY A 259 -3.29 9.91 -24.88
C GLY A 259 -2.38 11.11 -25.15
N ARG A 260 -1.16 11.09 -24.59
CA ARG A 260 -0.12 12.09 -24.86
C ARG A 260 0.52 11.89 -26.24
N SER A 261 0.97 10.67 -26.54
CA SER A 261 1.81 10.39 -27.73
C SER A 261 1.03 10.36 -29.05
N TYR A 262 -0.23 9.91 -29.04
CA TYR A 262 -1.05 9.72 -30.24
C TYR A 262 -2.32 10.58 -30.27
N ALA A 263 -2.46 11.52 -29.33
CA ALA A 263 -3.67 12.25 -29.00
C ALA A 263 -4.75 11.41 -28.28
N TRP A 264 -5.52 12.09 -27.43
CA TRP A 264 -6.57 11.49 -26.59
C TRP A 264 -7.71 10.86 -27.40
N SER A 265 -7.98 11.38 -28.60
CA SER A 265 -9.01 10.88 -29.52
C SER A 265 -8.55 9.76 -30.44
N SER A 266 -7.27 9.35 -30.38
CA SER A 266 -6.76 8.25 -31.20
C SER A 266 -7.39 6.92 -30.80
N THR A 267 -7.59 6.06 -31.80
CA THR A 267 -8.09 4.70 -31.64
C THR A 267 -7.27 3.92 -30.59
N GLN A 268 -5.96 4.12 -30.51
CA GLN A 268 -5.10 3.41 -29.56
C GLN A 268 -5.43 3.77 -28.10
N SER A 269 -5.55 5.07 -27.80
CA SER A 269 -5.93 5.58 -26.47
C SER A 269 -7.35 5.13 -26.12
N ALA A 270 -8.29 5.26 -27.06
CA ALA A 270 -9.67 4.85 -26.88
C ALA A 270 -9.81 3.36 -26.59
N VAL A 271 -9.07 2.50 -27.28
CA VAL A 271 -9.06 1.04 -27.05
C VAL A 271 -8.55 0.71 -25.64
N MET A 272 -7.48 1.37 -25.18
CA MET A 272 -6.94 1.13 -23.84
C MET A 272 -7.92 1.55 -22.73
N PHE A 273 -8.56 2.71 -22.86
CA PHE A 273 -9.59 3.15 -21.91
C PHE A 273 -10.85 2.28 -21.97
N ALA A 274 -11.29 1.86 -23.17
CA ALA A 274 -12.42 0.96 -23.33
C ALA A 274 -12.13 -0.41 -22.71
N LEU A 275 -10.92 -0.95 -22.89
CA LEU A 275 -10.49 -2.21 -22.29
C LEU A 275 -10.46 -2.13 -20.76
N SER A 276 -9.93 -1.03 -20.20
CA SER A 276 -9.94 -0.76 -18.77
C SER A 276 -11.36 -0.68 -18.21
N GLY A 277 -12.22 0.12 -18.85
CA GLY A 277 -13.62 0.29 -18.43
C GLY A 277 -14.44 -1.00 -18.51
N LEU A 278 -14.28 -1.77 -19.59
CA LEU A 278 -14.94 -3.07 -19.76
C LEU A 278 -14.45 -4.08 -18.71
N SER A 279 -13.14 -4.15 -18.50
CA SER A 279 -12.54 -5.06 -17.52
C SER A 279 -12.93 -4.70 -16.09
N PHE A 280 -13.06 -3.40 -15.78
CA PHE A 280 -13.60 -2.93 -14.51
C PHE A 280 -15.06 -3.31 -14.33
N ALA A 281 -15.90 -3.13 -15.36
CA ALA A 281 -17.30 -3.55 -15.32
C ALA A 281 -17.44 -5.07 -15.09
N LEU A 282 -16.64 -5.88 -15.81
CA LEU A 282 -16.57 -7.33 -15.62
C LEU A 282 -16.08 -7.71 -14.22
N LEU A 283 -15.09 -6.99 -13.69
CA LEU A 283 -14.61 -7.18 -12.32
C LEU A 283 -15.74 -6.91 -11.33
N LEU A 284 -16.50 -5.82 -11.48
CA LEU A 284 -17.65 -5.53 -10.62
C LEU A 284 -18.70 -6.63 -10.67
N VAL A 285 -19.01 -7.15 -11.86
CA VAL A 285 -19.94 -8.29 -12.04
C VAL A 285 -19.40 -9.54 -11.35
N GLN A 286 -18.12 -9.88 -11.55
CA GLN A 286 -17.48 -11.02 -10.90
C GLN A 286 -17.53 -10.89 -9.36
N GLN A 287 -17.26 -9.70 -8.83
CA GLN A 287 -17.32 -9.42 -7.38
C GLN A 287 -18.76 -9.49 -6.84
N ARG A 288 -19.79 -9.32 -7.67
CA ARG A 288 -21.20 -9.52 -7.25
C ARG A 288 -21.58 -11.00 -7.21
N ILE A 289 -21.09 -11.79 -8.16
CA ILE A 289 -21.48 -13.19 -8.34
C ILE A 289 -20.69 -14.10 -7.39
N THR A 290 -19.44 -13.73 -7.09
CA THR A 290 -18.54 -14.57 -6.29
C THR A 290 -18.79 -14.39 -4.80
N ASN A 291 -19.13 -15.47 -4.10
CA ASN A 291 -19.32 -15.47 -2.64
C ASN A 291 -18.04 -15.20 -1.83
N GLU A 292 -16.87 -15.31 -2.47
CA GLU A 292 -15.55 -14.96 -1.93
C GLU A 292 -14.97 -13.77 -2.69
N ALA A 293 -15.72 -12.67 -2.70
CA ALA A 293 -15.27 -11.42 -3.28
C ALA A 293 -13.92 -10.99 -2.67
N ILE A 294 -13.05 -10.43 -3.50
CA ILE A 294 -11.82 -9.75 -3.06
C ILE A 294 -12.22 -8.63 -2.09
N PHE A 295 -13.34 -7.96 -2.36
CA PHE A 295 -13.89 -6.89 -1.54
C PHE A 295 -15.12 -7.34 -0.77
N GLU A 296 -14.99 -7.48 0.55
CA GLU A 296 -16.13 -7.67 1.43
C GLU A 296 -16.92 -6.35 1.52
N ARG A 297 -18.09 -6.32 0.89
CA ARG A 297 -18.94 -5.12 0.78
C ARG A 297 -19.26 -4.50 2.13
N THR A 298 -19.57 -5.33 3.12
CA THR A 298 -19.94 -4.87 4.47
C THR A 298 -18.83 -4.06 5.12
N VAL A 299 -17.57 -4.47 4.91
CA VAL A 299 -16.40 -3.76 5.45
C VAL A 299 -16.12 -2.49 4.63
N LEU A 300 -16.13 -2.60 3.29
CA LEU A 300 -15.78 -1.48 2.41
C LEU A 300 -16.77 -0.31 2.53
N PHE A 301 -18.07 -0.58 2.66
CA PHE A 301 -19.10 0.45 2.74
C PHE A 301 -19.34 0.99 4.16
N ASN A 302 -18.60 0.49 5.16
CA ASN A 302 -18.64 1.08 6.50
C ASN A 302 -18.07 2.51 6.42
N ARG A 303 -18.80 3.49 6.99
CA ARG A 303 -18.45 4.92 6.96
C ARG A 303 -17.01 5.17 7.43
N SER A 304 -16.58 4.55 8.51
CA SER A 304 -15.22 4.72 9.01
C SER A 304 -14.16 4.22 8.02
N VAL A 305 -14.46 3.15 7.29
CA VAL A 305 -13.50 2.48 6.39
C VAL A 305 -13.32 3.24 5.09
N TRP A 306 -14.40 3.58 4.39
CA TRP A 306 -14.25 4.27 3.09
C TRP A 306 -13.74 5.69 3.27
N THR A 307 -14.09 6.38 4.37
CA THR A 307 -13.56 7.72 4.66
C THR A 307 -12.07 7.68 4.93
N THR A 308 -11.58 6.82 5.83
CA THR A 308 -10.14 6.70 6.07
C THR A 308 -9.42 6.23 4.81
N THR A 309 -9.91 5.18 4.15
CA THR A 309 -9.31 4.69 2.90
C THR A 309 -9.17 5.82 1.86
N GLY A 310 -10.19 6.67 1.71
CA GLY A 310 -10.16 7.84 0.84
C GLY A 310 -9.11 8.88 1.24
N ILE A 311 -9.00 9.21 2.53
CA ILE A 311 -7.96 10.12 3.06
C ILE A 311 -6.58 9.62 2.67
N PHE A 312 -6.28 8.35 2.95
CA PHE A 312 -4.95 7.79 2.75
C PHE A 312 -4.62 7.52 1.29
N LEU A 313 -5.61 7.11 0.49
CA LEU A 313 -5.45 7.03 -0.96
C LEU A 313 -5.00 8.37 -1.51
N CYS A 314 -5.72 9.44 -1.19
CA CYS A 314 -5.41 10.78 -1.65
C CYS A 314 -4.09 11.31 -1.07
N ALA A 315 -3.79 11.02 0.19
CA ALA A 315 -2.55 11.44 0.83
C ALA A 315 -1.32 10.77 0.21
N LEU A 316 -1.33 9.44 0.04
CA LEU A 316 -0.21 8.73 -0.60
C LEU A 316 -0.06 9.17 -2.07
N SER A 317 -1.17 9.40 -2.77
CA SER A 317 -1.16 9.94 -4.14
C SER A 317 -0.44 11.28 -4.23
N SER A 318 -0.74 12.20 -3.31
CA SER A 318 -0.10 13.51 -3.24
C SER A 318 1.39 13.39 -2.89
N VAL A 319 1.75 12.60 -1.86
CA VAL A 319 3.15 12.39 -1.47
C VAL A 319 3.97 11.81 -2.61
N SER A 320 3.49 10.76 -3.29
CA SER A 320 4.23 10.14 -4.39
C SER A 320 4.53 11.12 -5.54
N VAL A 321 3.63 12.07 -5.81
CA VAL A 321 3.87 13.12 -6.82
C VAL A 321 4.87 14.17 -6.33
N VAL A 322 4.76 14.62 -5.08
CA VAL A 322 5.71 15.57 -4.49
C VAL A 322 7.12 14.96 -4.48
N THR A 323 7.27 13.73 -3.99
CA THR A 323 8.57 13.06 -3.91
C THR A 323 9.14 12.73 -5.30
N LEU A 324 8.30 12.51 -6.31
CA LEU A 324 8.75 12.36 -7.70
C LEU A 324 9.38 13.65 -8.25
N PHE A 325 8.75 14.80 -8.02
CA PHE A 325 9.19 16.07 -8.62
C PHE A 325 10.18 16.87 -7.77
N THR A 326 10.26 16.63 -6.46
CA THR A 326 11.23 17.31 -5.57
C THR A 326 12.67 17.16 -6.08
N PRO A 327 13.20 15.95 -6.35
CA PRO A 327 14.56 15.81 -6.85
C PRO A 327 14.75 16.44 -8.21
N PHE A 328 13.73 16.35 -9.07
CA PHE A 328 13.74 16.96 -10.40
C PHE A 328 13.87 18.49 -10.30
N LEU A 329 13.12 19.12 -9.39
CA LEU A 329 13.21 20.55 -9.10
C LEU A 329 14.60 20.94 -8.59
N LEU A 330 15.13 20.19 -7.61
CA LEU A 330 16.42 20.51 -6.99
C LEU A 330 17.60 20.32 -7.96
N GLN A 331 17.54 19.32 -8.83
CA GLN A 331 18.64 19.05 -9.77
C GLN A 331 18.54 19.87 -11.06
N VAL A 332 17.33 20.03 -11.63
CA VAL A 332 17.16 20.71 -12.92
C VAL A 332 16.98 22.21 -12.77
N VAL A 333 16.23 22.66 -11.75
CA VAL A 333 15.94 24.10 -11.56
C VAL A 333 16.92 24.77 -10.62
N LYS A 334 17.40 24.07 -9.58
CA LYS A 334 18.38 24.58 -8.62
C LYS A 334 19.82 24.16 -8.92
N GLU A 335 20.03 23.36 -9.96
CA GLU A 335 21.35 22.89 -10.40
C GLU A 335 22.17 22.25 -9.26
N LEU A 336 21.49 21.60 -8.31
CA LEU A 336 22.14 20.90 -7.19
C LEU A 336 22.55 19.49 -7.59
N ASP A 337 23.61 18.99 -6.97
CA ASP A 337 24.04 17.61 -7.15
C ASP A 337 22.99 16.60 -6.64
N PRO A 338 22.89 15.40 -7.25
CA PRO A 338 22.08 14.27 -6.77
C PRO A 338 22.26 13.96 -5.27
N ARG A 339 23.47 14.10 -4.73
CA ARG A 339 23.76 13.95 -3.29
C ARG A 339 22.95 14.92 -2.43
N SER A 340 23.04 16.20 -2.75
CA SER A 340 22.35 17.28 -2.04
C SER A 340 20.85 17.14 -2.22
N SER A 341 20.39 16.79 -3.43
CA SER A 341 18.98 16.51 -3.71
C SER A 341 18.42 15.37 -2.86
N GLY A 342 19.15 14.26 -2.73
CA GLY A 342 18.71 13.13 -1.90
C GLY A 342 18.62 13.47 -0.41
N PHE A 343 19.57 14.26 0.09
CA PHE A 343 19.53 14.77 1.47
C PHE A 343 18.37 15.75 1.70
N LEU A 344 18.08 16.61 0.72
CA LEU A 344 17.01 17.59 0.79
C LEU A 344 15.61 17.02 0.61
N SER A 345 15.46 15.76 0.19
CA SER A 345 14.17 15.03 0.22
C SER A 345 13.85 14.38 1.57
N PHE A 346 14.83 14.31 2.48
CA PHE A 346 14.66 13.76 3.84
C PHE A 346 13.63 14.50 4.70
N PRO A 347 13.54 15.86 4.69
CA PRO A 347 12.65 16.61 5.58
C PRO A 347 11.20 16.16 5.54
N LEU A 348 10.64 15.89 4.36
CA LEU A 348 9.25 15.40 4.24
C LEU A 348 9.05 14.08 5.01
N ALA A 349 9.92 13.09 4.76
CA ALA A 349 9.79 11.76 5.35
C ALA A 349 10.16 11.74 6.84
N GLY A 350 11.18 12.52 7.24
CA GLY A 350 11.60 12.65 8.63
C GLY A 350 10.56 13.34 9.50
N THR A 351 9.95 14.43 9.02
CA THR A 351 8.89 15.13 9.75
C THR A 351 7.59 14.35 9.82
N LEU A 352 7.26 13.60 8.78
CA LEU A 352 6.19 12.59 8.81
C LEU A 352 6.40 11.60 9.95
N ALA A 353 7.59 11.00 10.06
CA ALA A 353 7.88 10.02 11.10
C ALA A 353 7.78 10.61 12.51
N VAL A 354 8.38 11.78 12.74
CA VAL A 354 8.34 12.48 14.02
C VAL A 354 6.92 12.88 14.39
N SER A 355 6.17 13.46 13.45
CA SER A 355 4.78 13.87 13.65
C SER A 355 3.90 12.67 13.99
N THR A 356 4.00 11.58 13.22
CA THR A 356 3.25 10.34 13.48
C THR A 356 3.53 9.79 14.88
N PHE A 357 4.78 9.82 15.33
CA PHE A 357 5.13 9.40 16.68
C PHE A 357 4.51 10.31 17.75
N ILE A 358 4.63 11.63 17.60
CA ILE A 358 4.05 12.61 18.53
C ILE A 358 2.54 12.40 18.64
N PHE A 359 1.84 12.37 17.50
CA PHE A 359 0.38 12.23 17.49
C PHE A 359 -0.09 10.83 17.90
N SER A 360 0.78 9.82 17.84
CA SER A 360 0.51 8.47 18.37
C SER A 360 0.40 8.53 19.88
N VAL A 361 1.35 9.19 20.53
CA VAL A 361 1.29 9.42 21.98
C VAL A 361 0.12 10.33 22.34
N VAL A 362 -0.12 11.43 21.60
CA VAL A 362 -1.25 12.33 21.86
C VAL A 362 -2.59 11.61 21.74
N SER A 363 -2.74 10.69 20.78
CA SER A 363 -3.97 9.92 20.57
C SER A 363 -4.39 9.10 21.80
N THR A 364 -3.44 8.73 22.67
CA THR A 364 -3.74 8.01 23.93
C THR A 364 -4.36 8.90 25.00
N LYS A 365 -4.19 10.23 24.91
CA LYS A 365 -4.63 11.20 25.93
C LYS A 365 -5.96 11.87 25.60
N ILE A 366 -6.35 11.89 24.33
CA ILE A 366 -7.53 12.60 23.83
C ILE A 366 -8.70 11.65 23.59
N SER A 367 -9.92 12.15 23.78
CA SER A 367 -11.14 11.36 23.52
C SER A 367 -11.67 11.52 22.10
N TYR A 368 -11.30 12.60 21.39
CA TYR A 368 -11.72 12.85 20.01
C TYR A 368 -10.50 13.18 19.15
N PHE A 369 -10.21 12.34 18.15
CA PHE A 369 -9.10 12.54 17.22
C PHE A 369 -9.49 13.36 15.99
N ASN A 370 -10.79 13.53 15.72
CA ASN A 370 -11.32 14.25 14.55
C ASN A 370 -10.72 15.65 14.35
N PRO A 371 -10.66 16.53 15.38
CA PRO A 371 -10.11 17.88 15.19
C PRO A 371 -8.65 17.86 14.75
N LEU A 372 -7.86 16.91 15.27
CA LEU A 372 -6.46 16.76 14.89
C LEU A 372 -6.32 16.22 13.47
N ALA A 373 -7.14 15.24 13.07
CA ALA A 373 -7.14 14.75 11.70
C ALA A 373 -7.48 15.87 10.70
N ILE A 374 -8.49 16.69 11.00
CA ILE A 374 -8.89 17.84 10.17
C ILE A 374 -7.76 18.88 10.09
N ALA A 375 -7.18 19.27 11.24
CA ALA A 375 -6.07 20.21 11.25
C ALA A 375 -4.85 19.67 10.48
N GLY A 376 -4.53 18.38 10.62
CA GLY A 376 -3.48 17.73 9.84
C GLY A 376 -3.74 17.77 8.33
N ALA A 377 -4.97 17.47 7.90
CA ALA A 377 -5.37 17.53 6.50
C ALA A 377 -5.33 18.96 5.92
N VAL A 378 -5.72 19.97 6.71
CA VAL A 378 -5.59 21.39 6.31
C VAL A 378 -4.13 21.79 6.16
N ILE A 379 -3.28 21.45 7.12
CA ILE A 379 -1.83 21.74 7.05
C ILE A 379 -1.20 21.07 5.82
N PHE A 380 -1.57 19.81 5.55
CA PHE A 380 -1.11 19.06 4.38
C PHE A 380 -1.54 19.71 3.06
N LEU A 381 -2.80 20.17 2.97
CA LEU A 381 -3.29 20.92 1.81
C LEU A 381 -2.54 22.23 1.62
N VAL A 382 -2.33 23.00 2.69
CA VAL A 382 -1.58 24.27 2.63
C VAL A 382 -0.16 24.03 2.13
N SER A 383 0.53 23.00 2.61
CA SER A 383 1.86 22.61 2.10
C SER A 383 1.82 22.33 0.59
N ASN A 384 0.88 21.52 0.11
CA ASN A 384 0.73 21.21 -1.32
C ASN A 384 0.43 22.47 -2.15
N VAL A 385 -0.41 23.39 -1.65
CA VAL A 385 -0.69 24.66 -2.33
C VAL A 385 0.56 25.55 -2.37
N LEU A 386 1.36 25.57 -1.31
CA LEU A 386 2.63 26.29 -1.29
C LEU A 386 3.62 25.74 -2.33
N PHE A 387 3.65 24.43 -2.57
CA PHE A 387 4.42 23.85 -3.68
C PHE A 387 4.01 24.39 -5.07
N MET A 388 2.76 24.85 -5.27
CA MET A 388 2.37 25.51 -6.53
C MET A 388 3.00 26.90 -6.72
N THR A 389 3.46 27.53 -5.64
CA THR A 389 4.13 28.84 -5.70
C THR A 389 5.61 28.76 -6.07
N LEU A 390 6.13 27.54 -6.27
CA LEU A 390 7.54 27.26 -6.58
C LEU A 390 8.05 28.03 -7.80
N ASN A 391 8.91 29.02 -7.59
CA ASN A 391 9.54 29.80 -8.65
C ASN A 391 11.05 29.53 -8.66
N SER A 392 11.72 29.79 -9.79
CA SER A 392 13.18 29.66 -9.91
C SER A 392 13.93 30.49 -8.86
N LYS A 393 13.31 31.56 -8.34
CA LYS A 393 13.86 32.44 -7.30
C LYS A 393 13.66 31.97 -5.85
N LEU A 394 12.87 30.92 -5.58
CA LEU A 394 12.61 30.51 -4.19
C LEU A 394 13.89 29.98 -3.51
N SER A 395 14.09 30.28 -2.24
CA SER A 395 15.24 29.77 -1.48
C SER A 395 15.07 28.28 -1.16
N ILE A 396 16.19 27.55 -1.00
CA ILE A 396 16.18 26.14 -0.58
C ILE A 396 15.46 25.98 0.76
N VAL A 397 15.62 26.95 1.67
CA VAL A 397 14.97 26.98 2.98
C VAL A 397 13.45 26.94 2.87
N GLN A 398 12.87 27.66 1.89
CA GLN A 398 11.43 27.63 1.68
C GLN A 398 10.93 26.27 1.17
N ILE A 399 11.66 25.63 0.25
CA ILE A 399 11.32 24.29 -0.24
C ILE A 399 11.30 23.29 0.92
N VAL A 400 12.36 23.28 1.73
CA VAL A 400 12.47 22.45 2.94
C VAL A 400 11.36 22.77 3.94
N SER A 401 10.98 24.04 4.10
CA SER A 401 9.89 24.44 4.99
C SER A 401 8.54 23.89 4.52
N TYR A 402 8.29 23.85 3.21
CA TYR A 402 7.07 23.29 2.65
C TYR A 402 7.01 21.77 2.84
N GLU A 403 8.14 21.07 2.68
CA GLU A 403 8.27 19.65 2.99
C GLU A 403 8.01 19.34 4.46
N ILE A 404 8.61 20.11 5.38
CA ILE A 404 8.42 19.98 6.83
C ILE A 404 6.94 20.16 7.18
N LEU A 405 6.29 21.17 6.61
CA LEU A 405 4.87 21.44 6.83
C LEU A 405 4.00 20.28 6.32
N GLY A 406 4.32 19.75 5.13
CA GLY A 406 3.61 18.63 4.51
C GLY A 406 3.74 17.34 5.30
N GLY A 407 4.97 16.96 5.68
CA GLY A 407 5.23 15.79 6.50
C GLY A 407 4.59 15.91 7.88
N PHE A 408 4.64 17.09 8.51
CA PHE A 408 3.98 17.32 9.79
C PHE A 408 2.45 17.15 9.70
N GLY A 409 1.80 17.81 8.74
CA GLY A 409 0.34 17.72 8.54
C GLY A 409 -0.12 16.30 8.21
N LEU A 410 0.63 15.60 7.35
CA LEU A 410 0.33 14.23 7.00
C LEU A 410 0.52 13.27 8.19
N GLY A 411 1.62 13.39 8.94
CA GLY A 411 1.88 12.53 10.11
C GLY A 411 0.83 12.69 11.20
N MET A 412 0.28 13.90 11.33
CA MET A 412 -0.84 14.22 12.22
C MET A 412 -2.13 13.51 11.82
N ALA A 413 -2.45 13.51 10.54
CA ALA A 413 -3.60 12.78 10.02
C ALA A 413 -3.37 11.26 9.97
N TRP A 414 -2.11 10.80 9.94
CA TRP A 414 -1.76 9.43 9.55
C TRP A 414 -2.39 8.34 10.41
N LEU A 415 -2.55 8.60 11.70
CA LEU A 415 -3.09 7.62 12.64
C LEU A 415 -4.59 7.42 12.50
N ALA A 416 -5.29 8.33 11.81
CA ALA A 416 -6.71 8.17 11.52
C ALA A 416 -6.99 6.86 10.77
N GLU A 417 -6.07 6.39 9.92
CA GLU A 417 -6.23 5.13 9.17
C GLU A 417 -6.51 3.95 10.09
N ILE A 418 -5.84 3.97 11.24
CA ILE A 418 -5.81 2.87 12.17
C ILE A 418 -6.88 3.08 13.26
N ILE A 419 -7.01 4.30 13.78
CA ILE A 419 -7.86 4.59 14.94
C ILE A 419 -9.36 4.43 14.62
N PHE A 420 -9.84 5.00 13.51
CA PHE A 420 -11.28 5.02 13.24
C PHE A 420 -11.87 3.64 12.87
N PRO A 421 -11.23 2.83 12.01
CA PRO A 421 -11.72 1.48 11.74
C PRO A 421 -11.61 0.59 12.97
N ARG A 422 -10.57 0.75 13.81
CA ARG A 422 -10.44 0.02 15.08
C ARG A 422 -11.57 0.27 16.06
N ALA A 423 -12.17 1.46 16.04
CA ALA A 423 -13.25 1.81 16.95
C ALA A 423 -14.60 1.15 16.59
N VAL A 424 -14.76 0.67 15.36
CA VAL A 424 -16.06 0.17 14.85
C VAL A 424 -16.01 -1.28 14.38
N LEU A 425 -14.82 -1.78 13.98
CA LEU A 425 -14.65 -3.10 13.40
C LEU A 425 -14.06 -4.11 14.40
N ASP A 426 -14.48 -5.36 14.26
CA ASP A 426 -13.85 -6.49 14.93
C ASP A 426 -12.42 -6.72 14.43
N LYS A 427 -11.58 -7.41 15.23
CA LYS A 427 -10.17 -7.69 14.89
C LYS A 427 -9.97 -8.29 13.48
N HIS A 428 -10.88 -9.17 13.05
CA HIS A 428 -10.84 -9.78 11.72
C HIS A 428 -11.16 -8.78 10.59
N GLN A 429 -12.25 -8.02 10.74
CA GLN A 429 -12.67 -7.00 9.76
C GLN A 429 -11.67 -5.85 9.67
N LEU A 430 -11.01 -5.51 10.78
CA LEU A 430 -9.96 -4.51 10.83
C LEU A 430 -8.76 -4.90 9.94
N ALA A 431 -8.29 -6.14 10.04
CA ALA A 431 -7.16 -6.62 9.23
C ALA A 431 -7.50 -6.55 7.73
N ILE A 432 -8.73 -6.93 7.37
CA ILE A 432 -9.26 -6.81 6.00
C ILE A 432 -9.29 -5.35 5.54
N SER A 433 -9.83 -4.45 6.37
CA SER A 433 -9.91 -3.01 6.09
C SER A 433 -8.55 -2.37 5.83
N LEU A 434 -7.54 -2.68 6.65
CA LEU A 434 -6.18 -2.16 6.47
C LEU A 434 -5.53 -2.72 5.20
N GLY A 435 -5.80 -3.99 4.87
CA GLY A 435 -5.39 -4.58 3.60
C GLY A 435 -5.94 -3.85 2.37
N TYR A 436 -7.24 -3.53 2.37
CA TYR A 436 -7.87 -2.75 1.30
C TYR A 436 -7.33 -1.33 1.24
N SER A 437 -7.17 -0.68 2.39
CA SER A 437 -6.63 0.67 2.48
C SER A 437 -5.25 0.73 1.82
N ARG A 438 -4.37 -0.21 2.17
CA ARG A 438 -3.03 -0.28 1.60
C ARG A 438 -3.02 -0.52 0.09
N MET A 439 -3.89 -1.41 -0.40
CA MET A 439 -3.99 -1.70 -1.83
C MET A 439 -4.49 -0.47 -2.61
N LEU A 440 -5.54 0.18 -2.12
CA LEU A 440 -6.15 1.36 -2.75
C LEU A 440 -5.22 2.57 -2.72
N GLN A 441 -4.41 2.72 -1.68
CA GLN A 441 -3.34 3.71 -1.60
C GLN A 441 -2.33 3.57 -2.75
N GLN A 442 -1.84 2.36 -3.00
CA GLN A 442 -0.85 2.12 -4.06
C GLN A 442 -1.44 2.37 -5.45
N ILE A 443 -2.73 2.08 -5.65
CA ILE A 443 -3.45 2.37 -6.90
C ILE A 443 -3.54 3.87 -7.11
N GLY A 444 -3.94 4.61 -6.07
CA GLY A 444 -3.98 6.08 -6.11
C GLY A 444 -2.61 6.67 -6.46
N ALA A 445 -1.55 6.20 -5.81
CA ALA A 445 -0.18 6.63 -6.08
C ALA A 445 0.25 6.36 -7.53
N ALA A 446 0.06 5.14 -8.04
CA ALA A 446 0.44 4.77 -9.40
C ALA A 446 -0.29 5.60 -10.47
N VAL A 447 -1.61 5.77 -10.32
CA VAL A 447 -2.44 6.52 -11.29
C VAL A 447 -2.11 8.02 -11.23
N THR A 448 -2.02 8.60 -10.03
CA THR A 448 -1.77 10.04 -9.88
C THR A 448 -0.37 10.42 -10.34
N VAL A 449 0.65 9.59 -10.08
CA VAL A 449 1.99 9.77 -10.63
C VAL A 449 1.97 9.77 -12.16
N GLN A 450 1.23 8.86 -12.80
CA GLN A 450 1.12 8.83 -14.26
C GLN A 450 0.42 10.08 -14.81
N ILE A 451 -0.69 10.51 -14.21
CA ILE A 451 -1.40 11.75 -14.60
C ILE A 451 -0.45 12.95 -14.49
N SER A 452 0.29 13.02 -13.40
CA SER A 452 1.22 14.11 -13.12
C SER A 452 2.41 14.12 -14.09
N ALA A 453 2.94 12.96 -14.44
CA ALA A 453 3.99 12.78 -15.45
C ALA A 453 3.52 13.22 -16.85
N VAL A 454 2.31 12.83 -17.25
CA VAL A 454 1.71 13.25 -18.54
C VAL A 454 1.50 14.76 -18.55
N ALA A 455 0.94 15.34 -17.48
CA ALA A 455 0.72 16.78 -17.37
C ALA A 455 2.04 17.57 -17.43
N PHE A 456 3.07 17.11 -16.72
CA PHE A 456 4.42 17.69 -16.74
C PHE A 456 5.02 17.66 -18.15
N THR A 457 5.06 16.48 -18.79
CA THR A 457 5.71 16.31 -20.09
C THR A 457 4.99 17.05 -21.21
N SER A 458 3.65 17.00 -21.26
CA SER A 458 2.85 17.78 -22.23
C SER A 458 3.12 19.28 -22.10
N THR A 459 3.10 19.80 -20.87
CA THR A 459 3.35 21.21 -20.61
C THR A 459 4.78 21.60 -20.98
N LEU A 460 5.75 20.75 -20.66
CA LEU A 460 7.15 21.01 -20.99
C LEU A 460 7.36 21.08 -22.50
N THR A 461 6.79 20.15 -23.26
CA THR A 461 6.88 20.17 -24.73
C THR A 461 6.28 21.44 -25.32
N HIS A 462 5.13 21.89 -24.79
CA HIS A 462 4.48 23.13 -25.24
C HIS A 462 5.29 24.38 -24.89
N ASN A 463 5.81 24.47 -23.65
CA ASN A 463 6.57 25.64 -23.20
C ASN A 463 7.93 25.76 -23.88
N LEU A 464 8.60 24.64 -24.20
CA LEU A 464 9.87 24.65 -24.90
C LEU A 464 9.71 24.96 -26.41
N ALA A 465 8.60 24.57 -27.03
CA ALA A 465 8.34 24.86 -28.44
C ALA A 465 8.22 26.37 -28.75
N GLY A 466 7.89 27.18 -27.74
CA GLY A 466 7.81 28.64 -27.87
C GLY A 466 9.16 29.38 -27.77
N LEU A 467 10.26 28.67 -27.50
CA LEU A 467 11.58 29.27 -27.34
C LEU A 467 12.40 29.17 -28.65
N PRO A 468 13.33 30.11 -28.91
CA PRO A 468 14.21 30.07 -30.07
C PRO A 468 15.31 29.02 -29.89
N LEU A 469 14.92 27.75 -29.84
CA LEU A 469 15.79 26.59 -29.70
C LEU A 469 15.93 25.90 -31.07
N THR A 470 17.11 25.38 -31.37
CA THR A 470 17.25 24.46 -32.51
C THR A 470 16.48 23.16 -32.24
N PRO A 471 16.04 22.43 -33.28
CA PRO A 471 15.38 21.13 -33.11
C PRO A 471 16.21 20.13 -32.29
N ASP A 472 17.53 20.19 -32.41
CA ASP A 472 18.47 19.34 -31.66
C ASP A 472 18.56 19.76 -30.18
N GLU A 473 18.56 21.07 -29.88
CA GLU A 473 18.50 21.56 -28.51
C GLU A 473 17.15 21.23 -27.85
N LEU A 474 16.04 21.38 -28.58
CA LEU A 474 14.70 21.05 -28.12
C LEU A 474 14.59 19.56 -27.76
N SER A 475 15.10 18.68 -28.61
CA SER A 475 15.11 17.24 -28.34
C SER A 475 16.07 16.88 -27.18
N SER A 476 17.22 17.54 -27.06
CA SER A 476 18.16 17.33 -25.93
C SER A 476 17.56 17.76 -24.58
N LEU A 477 16.80 18.86 -24.55
CA LEU A 477 16.12 19.33 -23.35
C LEU A 477 14.92 18.44 -23.03
N GLN A 478 14.14 18.03 -24.03
CA GLN A 478 13.02 17.09 -23.84
C GLN A 478 13.48 15.70 -23.42
N THR A 479 14.76 15.35 -23.58
CA THR A 479 15.33 14.07 -23.16
C THR A 479 15.99 14.13 -21.78
N GLY A 480 15.92 15.27 -21.09
CA GLY A 480 16.42 15.45 -19.73
C GLY A 480 17.94 15.58 -19.62
N ARG A 481 18.66 15.73 -20.75
CA ARG A 481 20.10 16.05 -20.70
C ARG A 481 20.28 17.48 -20.19
N THR A 482 21.29 17.66 -19.34
CA THR A 482 21.60 18.92 -18.65
C THR A 482 21.70 20.10 -19.61
N LEU A 483 21.49 21.31 -19.07
CA LEU A 483 21.77 22.63 -19.67
C LEU A 483 23.26 22.85 -20.00
N SER A 484 24.00 21.79 -20.35
CA SER A 484 25.43 21.79 -20.68
C SER A 484 25.72 22.34 -22.09
N GLY A 485 24.68 22.79 -22.82
CA GLY A 485 24.86 23.64 -23.99
C GLY A 485 25.33 25.05 -23.60
N ASN A 486 26.15 25.65 -24.47
CA ASN A 486 26.53 27.07 -24.40
C ASN A 486 25.34 27.98 -24.76
N PHE A 487 24.27 27.92 -23.97
CA PHE A 487 23.12 28.78 -24.11
C PHE A 487 23.44 30.19 -23.57
N SER A 488 22.97 31.23 -24.25
CA SER A 488 22.96 32.59 -23.71
C SER A 488 22.20 32.64 -22.38
N ALA A 489 22.62 33.49 -21.44
CA ALA A 489 22.00 33.60 -20.11
C ALA A 489 20.47 33.79 -20.18
N LYS A 490 19.99 34.58 -21.14
CA LYS A 490 18.54 34.78 -21.37
C LYS A 490 17.80 33.50 -21.80
N THR A 491 18.43 32.67 -22.62
CA THR A 491 17.84 31.40 -23.07
C THR A 491 17.84 30.38 -21.94
N LYS A 492 18.90 30.33 -21.11
CA LYS A 492 18.93 29.49 -19.90
C LYS A 492 17.82 29.85 -18.93
N ASP A 493 17.64 31.14 -18.62
CA ASP A 493 16.58 31.60 -17.72
C ASP A 493 15.19 31.23 -18.25
N ALA A 494 14.96 31.37 -19.56
CA ALA A 494 13.70 31.01 -20.20
C ALA A 494 13.43 29.50 -20.16
N ILE A 495 14.46 28.66 -20.34
CA ILE A 495 14.35 27.21 -20.20
C ILE A 495 14.03 26.84 -18.74
N LEU A 496 14.74 27.42 -17.77
CA LEU A 496 14.50 27.18 -16.34
C LEU A 496 13.07 27.59 -15.92
N GLU A 497 12.57 28.70 -16.47
CA GLU A 497 11.18 29.12 -16.25
C GLU A 497 10.17 28.16 -16.89
N ALA A 498 10.45 27.66 -18.10
CA ALA A 498 9.61 26.65 -18.76
C ALA A 498 9.55 25.35 -17.94
N TYR A 499 10.68 24.88 -17.42
CA TYR A 499 10.73 23.75 -16.49
C TYR A 499 9.95 24.01 -15.20
N GLY A 500 10.18 25.16 -14.56
CA GLY A 500 9.46 25.54 -13.34
C GLY A 500 7.94 25.58 -13.53
N LYS A 501 7.45 26.18 -14.62
CA LYS A 501 6.02 26.17 -14.97
C LYS A 501 5.48 24.76 -15.19
N SER A 502 6.24 23.90 -15.86
CA SER A 502 5.84 22.52 -16.14
C SER A 502 5.76 21.69 -14.86
N ILE A 503 6.72 21.85 -13.94
CA ILE A 503 6.70 21.19 -12.63
C ILE A 503 5.47 21.63 -11.81
N ARG A 504 5.11 22.92 -11.82
CA ARG A 504 3.87 23.38 -11.15
C ARG A 504 2.62 22.69 -11.67
N ILE A 505 2.49 22.55 -12.99
CA ILE A 505 1.35 21.83 -13.58
C ILE A 505 1.41 20.33 -13.23
N GLY A 506 2.61 19.74 -13.22
CA GLY A 506 2.83 18.38 -12.74
C GLY A 506 2.46 18.17 -11.26
N LEU A 507 2.56 19.19 -10.41
CA LEU A 507 2.17 19.14 -9.00
C LEU A 507 0.67 19.37 -8.77
N ALA A 508 -0.07 19.88 -9.76
CA ALA A 508 -1.50 20.18 -9.61
C ALA A 508 -2.36 18.96 -9.19
N PRO A 509 -2.14 17.73 -9.71
CA PRO A 509 -2.84 16.55 -9.23
C PRO A 509 -2.58 16.25 -7.75
N ALA A 510 -1.38 16.54 -7.24
CA ALA A 510 -1.06 16.37 -5.82
C ALA A 510 -1.92 17.29 -4.93
N VAL A 511 -2.11 18.54 -5.36
CA VAL A 511 -2.99 19.51 -4.67
C VAL A 511 -4.45 19.06 -4.71
N ALA A 512 -4.92 18.58 -5.86
CA ALA A 512 -6.27 18.06 -6.01
C ALA A 512 -6.51 16.87 -5.07
N CYS A 513 -5.55 15.94 -4.98
CA CYS A 513 -5.60 14.84 -4.04
C CYS A 513 -5.58 15.33 -2.59
N ALA A 514 -4.71 16.28 -2.22
CA ALA A 514 -4.71 16.84 -0.86
C ALA A 514 -6.06 17.50 -0.50
N GLY A 515 -6.71 18.16 -1.45
CA GLY A 515 -8.06 18.74 -1.27
C GLY A 515 -9.13 17.67 -1.09
N LEU A 516 -9.09 16.59 -1.88
CA LEU A 516 -9.97 15.44 -1.72
C LEU A 516 -9.74 14.75 -0.36
N ALA A 517 -8.49 14.63 0.10
CA ALA A 517 -8.18 14.08 1.42
C ALA A 517 -8.84 14.89 2.54
N LEU A 518 -8.85 16.22 2.43
CA LEU A 518 -9.57 17.09 3.37
C LEU A 518 -11.08 16.82 3.34
N LEU A 519 -11.69 16.69 2.16
CA LEU A 519 -13.12 16.36 2.03
C LEU A 519 -13.47 15.02 2.68
N PHE A 520 -12.66 13.98 2.46
CA PHE A 520 -12.83 12.69 3.14
C PHE A 520 -12.64 12.80 4.67
N THR A 521 -11.71 13.65 5.11
CA THR A 521 -11.47 13.91 6.54
C THR A 521 -12.67 14.58 7.19
N LEU A 522 -13.32 15.52 6.52
CA LEU A 522 -14.57 16.14 7.01
C LEU A 522 -15.73 15.15 7.10
N ALA A 523 -15.73 14.11 6.26
CA ALA A 523 -16.74 13.06 6.27
C ALA A 523 -16.54 12.02 7.41
N LEU A 524 -15.41 12.06 8.13
CA LEU A 524 -15.12 11.12 9.22
C LEU A 524 -16.25 11.08 10.26
N PRO A 525 -16.63 9.88 10.74
CA PRO A 525 -17.52 9.77 11.89
C PRO A 525 -16.79 10.28 13.14
N TRP A 526 -17.54 10.73 14.16
CA TRP A 526 -17.00 11.28 15.41
C TRP A 526 -17.19 10.31 16.58
N PRO A 527 -16.61 9.09 16.57
CA PRO A 527 -16.69 8.20 17.71
C PRO A 527 -15.83 8.75 18.86
N ALA A 528 -16.34 8.63 20.09
CA ALA A 528 -15.51 8.84 21.27
C ALA A 528 -14.53 7.68 21.40
N LEU A 529 -13.23 7.98 21.54
CA LEU A 529 -12.22 6.99 21.86
C LEU A 529 -12.36 6.63 23.33
N ASN A 530 -12.89 5.42 23.59
CA ASN A 530 -13.05 4.92 24.94
C ASN A 530 -11.70 4.92 25.67
N ARG A 531 -11.63 5.68 26.76
CA ARG A 531 -10.52 5.56 27.71
C ARG A 531 -10.65 4.18 28.34
N GLY A 532 -9.75 3.27 28.00
CA GLY A 532 -9.57 2.05 28.77
C GLY A 532 -9.11 2.45 30.17
N THR A 533 -10.04 2.68 31.10
CA THR A 533 -9.78 2.40 32.49
C THR A 533 -9.54 0.91 32.56
N THR A 534 -8.31 0.52 32.85
CA THR A 534 -8.01 -0.76 33.48
C THR A 534 -8.81 -0.82 34.79
N ASP A 535 -10.08 -1.18 34.71
CA ASP A 535 -10.83 -1.70 35.85
C ASP A 535 -10.40 -3.15 36.05
N SER A 536 -9.24 -3.30 36.68
CA SER A 536 -8.89 -4.48 37.46
C SER A 536 -9.73 -4.53 38.74
N LYS A 537 -11.06 -4.58 38.63
CA LYS A 537 -11.92 -5.07 39.72
C LYS A 537 -13.03 -5.92 39.12
N GLY A 538 -12.94 -7.21 39.40
CA GLY A 538 -13.88 -8.22 38.93
C GLY A 538 -15.32 -7.83 39.21
N ARG A 539 -16.14 -7.95 38.18
CA ARG A 539 -17.57 -8.08 38.35
C ARG A 539 -18.07 -9.10 37.32
N ASN A 540 -18.29 -10.31 37.82
CA ASN A 540 -19.26 -11.22 37.22
C ASN A 540 -20.56 -10.43 37.04
N ASN A 541 -21.03 -10.34 35.81
CA ASN A 541 -22.45 -10.26 35.49
C ASN A 541 -22.62 -10.67 34.02
N SER A 542 -23.03 -11.91 33.84
CA SER A 542 -23.95 -12.30 32.78
C SER A 542 -25.20 -11.42 32.85
N ASP A 543 -25.77 -11.11 31.70
CA ASP A 543 -27.04 -10.40 31.47
C ASP A 543 -27.01 -8.86 31.64
N SER A 544 -26.69 -8.15 30.56
CA SER A 544 -27.18 -6.78 30.29
C SER A 544 -26.81 -6.31 28.87
N GLY A 545 -27.10 -7.13 27.85
CA GLY A 545 -26.86 -6.82 26.44
C GLY A 545 -28.11 -6.60 25.60
N SER A 546 -29.30 -6.49 26.21
CA SER A 546 -30.58 -6.58 25.46
C SER A 546 -31.52 -5.37 25.61
N GLU A 547 -31.28 -4.43 26.53
CA GLU A 547 -32.25 -3.36 26.81
C GLU A 547 -31.88 -1.99 26.22
N ALA A 548 -30.67 -1.79 25.69
CA ALA A 548 -30.26 -0.50 25.11
C ALA A 548 -30.65 -0.32 23.62
N LEU A 549 -31.27 -1.32 22.99
CA LEU A 549 -31.59 -1.34 21.55
C LEU A 549 -33.09 -1.20 21.23
N MET A 550 -33.95 -1.01 22.23
CA MET A 550 -35.42 -0.94 22.06
C MET A 550 -36.03 0.46 22.26
N LEU A 551 -35.25 1.50 22.54
CA LEU A 551 -35.78 2.82 22.93
C LEU A 551 -35.58 3.97 21.93
N SER A 552 -35.14 3.72 20.69
CA SER A 552 -35.00 4.75 19.66
C SER A 552 -35.96 4.64 18.48
N VAL A 553 -36.99 3.79 18.56
CA VAL A 553 -38.00 3.63 17.52
C VAL A 553 -39.37 3.57 18.18
N LEU A 554 -40.07 4.71 18.28
CA LEU A 554 -41.52 4.89 18.12
C LEU A 554 -41.97 6.21 18.79
N GLY A 555 -42.64 7.06 18.00
CA GLY A 555 -43.33 8.28 18.45
C GLY A 555 -44.64 7.97 19.21
N PRO A 556 -45.38 9.03 19.64
CA PRO A 556 -46.35 8.95 20.74
C PRO A 556 -47.69 8.29 20.37
N PRO A 557 -48.54 7.97 21.38
CA PRO A 557 -49.50 6.87 21.31
C PRO A 557 -50.89 7.29 20.80
N THR A 558 -51.58 6.35 20.14
CA THR A 558 -53.04 6.34 20.02
C THR A 558 -53.59 4.97 20.41
N GLU A 559 -54.68 5.01 21.17
CA GLU A 559 -55.35 3.97 21.96
C GLU A 559 -56.15 2.91 21.14
N PRO A 560 -56.80 1.90 21.76
CA PRO A 560 -56.61 0.49 21.40
C PRO A 560 -57.81 -0.18 20.73
N SER A 561 -57.57 -1.31 20.05
CA SER A 561 -58.63 -2.29 19.77
C SER A 561 -58.11 -3.73 19.82
N CYS A 562 -58.67 -4.43 20.79
CA CYS A 562 -58.68 -5.86 21.09
C CYS A 562 -58.94 -6.76 19.86
N VAL A 563 -58.25 -7.91 19.72
CA VAL A 563 -58.82 -9.22 19.33
C VAL A 563 -57.83 -10.35 19.70
N ARG A 564 -58.35 -11.38 20.39
CA ARG A 564 -57.73 -12.67 20.75
C ARG A 564 -57.63 -13.64 19.57
N GLY A 565 -56.57 -14.47 19.55
CA GLY A 565 -56.52 -15.80 18.90
C GLY A 565 -55.16 -16.47 19.09
N LYS A 566 -54.96 -17.37 20.08
CA LYS A 566 -55.16 -18.84 20.11
C LYS A 566 -54.07 -19.69 19.38
N TYR A 567 -53.32 -20.44 20.21
CA TYR A 567 -52.54 -21.70 19.98
C TYR A 567 -51.17 -21.57 19.28
N LEU A 568 -50.07 -22.29 19.61
CA LEU A 568 -49.78 -23.43 20.51
C LEU A 568 -48.23 -23.51 20.62
N PHE A 569 -47.63 -23.60 21.83
CA PHE A 569 -46.20 -23.90 22.03
C PHE A 569 -46.05 -25.21 22.80
N VAL A 570 -45.45 -26.23 22.18
CA VAL A 570 -45.09 -27.51 22.81
C VAL A 570 -43.68 -27.39 23.37
N ARG A 571 -43.54 -27.44 24.71
CA ARG A 571 -42.26 -27.62 25.43
C ARG A 571 -42.00 -29.11 25.65
N ARG A 572 -40.80 -29.59 25.34
CA ARG A 572 -40.20 -30.83 25.90
C ARG A 572 -38.99 -30.44 26.75
N PRO A 573 -38.87 -30.90 28.01
CA PRO A 573 -37.60 -30.92 28.74
C PRO A 573 -36.98 -32.33 28.74
N ALA A 574 -35.66 -32.41 28.53
CA ALA A 574 -34.89 -33.63 28.66
C ALA A 574 -34.40 -33.83 30.11
N ARG A 575 -34.55 -35.06 30.60
CA ARG A 575 -34.18 -35.55 31.94
C ARG A 575 -32.66 -35.58 32.15
N ILE A 576 -32.23 -35.20 33.35
CA ILE A 576 -30.94 -35.49 33.95
C ILE A 576 -31.13 -36.70 34.90
N GLN A 577 -30.36 -37.77 34.74
CA GLN A 577 -30.26 -38.89 35.68
C GLN A 577 -29.18 -38.62 36.74
N PRO A 578 -29.40 -38.95 38.02
CA PRO A 578 -28.33 -39.11 39.00
C PRO A 578 -28.04 -40.61 39.22
N ALA A 579 -26.75 -40.98 39.22
CA ALA A 579 -26.29 -42.31 39.61
C ALA A 579 -26.01 -42.34 41.12
N SER A 580 -26.80 -43.13 41.86
CA SER A 580 -26.60 -43.46 43.27
C SER A 580 -25.67 -44.68 43.41
N ARG A 581 -24.54 -44.51 44.11
CA ARG A 581 -23.74 -45.62 44.66
C ARG A 581 -24.28 -45.97 46.05
N GLY A 582 -24.71 -47.21 46.24
CA GLY A 582 -24.98 -47.82 47.54
C GLY A 582 -24.12 -49.06 47.72
N SER A 583 -23.36 -49.09 48.81
CA SER A 583 -22.57 -50.21 49.32
C SER A 583 -23.46 -51.26 50.02
N PHE A 584 -23.12 -52.56 49.95
CA PHE A 584 -23.21 -53.50 51.09
C PHE A 584 -22.50 -54.86 50.82
N ASN A 585 -21.45 -55.11 51.61
CA ASN A 585 -20.91 -56.34 52.26
C ASN A 585 -20.74 -57.74 51.61
N SER A 586 -19.48 -58.21 51.73
CA SER A 586 -18.96 -59.48 52.29
C SER A 586 -19.57 -60.85 51.92
N ARG A 587 -18.73 -61.71 51.34
CA ARG A 587 -18.25 -62.98 51.95
C ARG A 587 -16.90 -63.36 51.38
#